data_AF-A0AAD7RCT2-F1
#
_entry.id   AF-A0AAD7RCT2-F1
#
_cell.length_a   1.000
_cell.length_b   1.000
_cell.length_c   1.000
_cell.angle_alpha   90.00
_cell.angle_beta   90.00
_cell.angle_gamma   90.00
#
_symmetry.space_group_name_H-M   'P 1'
#
loop_
_entity.id
_entity.type
_entity.pdbx_description
1 polymer ?
#
loop_
_entity_poly.entity_id
_entity_poly.type
_entity_poly.pdbx_seq_one_letter_code
_entity_poly.pdbx_strand_id
1 'polypeptide(L)'
;MPIVLDPARLDDGGGIEETLRRNKAQYHQSCRLMFNNTKLERARKRRAESAQPVECQTKLRRTSLEGQTCFICDKEAPSSELRQVMTMNLNNRLNECAQTLNDGKLLARLSGGDAIAQELKYHFACLTDLYNRERTYLRATKRLEQERAPEEDAHPQAFSELVTYLVETTRSGEGPAVFRLADIVHLYAQRLEQLGVDAPAVNSTRLKEKLLSEIPELEAHKQGRDVLLAFQKDVGFVLSEASDYYSEAIILGKAANILRRHMLDHKSTFDGTFHELCIEQAIPLTLLQFVAMLVAMLEHGADISGTGLKSTDSGWTGALVEAGIASPGTADSFLTVSSITRTRQMHQITACSLYKLLKAAHMDYSKETDEQPEEVPSFEA
;
A
#
# COMPACT_ATOMS: atom_id res chain seq x y z
N MET A 1 -17.49 -56.66 18.65
CA MET A 1 -18.59 -57.55 18.19
C MET A 1 -19.86 -57.16 18.93
N PRO A 2 -21.02 -57.16 18.26
CA PRO A 2 -22.29 -56.89 18.92
C PRO A 2 -22.60 -58.06 19.86
N ILE A 3 -23.12 -57.75 21.04
CA ILE A 3 -23.55 -58.73 22.03
C ILE A 3 -24.55 -59.66 21.35
N VAL A 4 -24.25 -60.96 21.33
CA VAL A 4 -25.19 -61.98 20.87
C VAL A 4 -26.29 -62.04 21.94
N LEU A 5 -27.31 -61.21 21.78
CA LEU A 5 -28.46 -61.17 22.66
C LEU A 5 -29.58 -61.95 22.00
N ASP A 6 -30.11 -62.95 22.71
CA ASP A 6 -31.30 -63.66 22.28
C ASP A 6 -32.51 -62.70 22.32
N PRO A 7 -33.15 -62.38 21.17
CA PRO A 7 -34.27 -61.45 21.13
C PRO A 7 -35.48 -61.91 21.96
N ALA A 8 -35.60 -63.21 22.22
CA ALA A 8 -36.69 -63.75 23.05
C ALA A 8 -36.63 -63.25 24.50
N ARG A 9 -35.46 -62.82 24.99
CA ARG A 9 -35.29 -62.25 26.33
C ARG A 9 -35.85 -60.85 26.50
N LEU A 10 -36.24 -60.19 25.39
CA LEU A 10 -36.85 -58.85 25.40
C LEU A 10 -38.38 -58.91 25.41
N ASP A 11 -38.96 -60.11 25.51
CA ASP A 11 -40.39 -60.33 25.56
C ASP A 11 -40.83 -60.70 26.98
N ASP A 12 -41.63 -59.84 27.62
CA ASP A 12 -42.22 -60.10 28.93
C ASP A 12 -43.52 -60.95 28.83
N GLY A 13 -43.73 -61.66 27.72
CA GLY A 13 -44.85 -62.56 27.48
C GLY A 13 -46.01 -61.96 26.67
N GLY A 14 -45.85 -60.74 26.15
CA GLY A 14 -46.87 -60.03 25.35
C GLY A 14 -46.42 -59.67 23.93
N GLY A 15 -45.24 -60.13 23.51
CA GLY A 15 -44.55 -59.69 22.32
C GLY A 15 -43.49 -58.63 22.62
N ILE A 16 -42.38 -58.69 21.88
CA ILE A 16 -41.26 -57.72 21.97
C ILE A 16 -41.75 -56.29 21.71
N GLU A 17 -42.66 -56.10 20.75
CA GLU A 17 -43.19 -54.76 20.41
C GLU A 17 -44.00 -54.15 21.57
N GLU A 18 -44.89 -54.94 22.17
CA GLU A 18 -45.70 -54.55 23.33
C GLU A 18 -44.80 -54.19 24.52
N THR A 19 -43.76 -55.01 24.75
CA THR A 19 -42.78 -54.83 25.82
C THR A 19 -41.96 -53.54 25.64
N LEU A 20 -41.52 -53.24 24.41
CA LEU A 20 -40.76 -52.02 24.10
C LEU A 20 -41.62 -50.75 24.20
N ARG A 21 -42.90 -50.80 23.79
CA ARG A 21 -43.83 -49.67 23.96
C ARG A 21 -44.13 -49.40 25.44
N ARG A 22 -44.42 -50.44 26.23
CA ARG A 22 -44.67 -50.32 27.67
C ARG A 22 -43.50 -49.68 28.41
N ASN A 23 -42.28 -50.06 28.05
CA ASN A 23 -41.05 -49.54 28.63
C ASN A 23 -40.55 -48.23 27.99
N LYS A 24 -41.33 -47.61 27.08
CA LYS A 24 -41.00 -46.36 26.38
C LYS A 24 -39.59 -46.37 25.75
N ALA A 25 -39.22 -47.49 25.14
CA ALA A 25 -37.88 -47.66 24.59
C ALA A 25 -37.57 -46.60 23.52
N GLN A 26 -36.41 -45.96 23.64
CA GLN A 26 -35.90 -45.00 22.67
C GLN A 26 -34.66 -45.57 21.98
N TYR A 27 -34.36 -45.06 20.79
CA TYR A 27 -33.16 -45.42 20.05
C TYR A 27 -32.41 -44.16 19.61
N HIS A 28 -31.08 -44.28 19.49
CA HIS A 28 -30.28 -43.24 18.87
C HIS A 28 -30.48 -43.23 17.35
N GLN A 29 -30.45 -42.05 16.74
CA GLN A 29 -30.58 -41.91 15.28
C GLN A 29 -29.48 -42.68 14.52
N SER A 30 -28.26 -42.73 15.05
CA SER A 30 -27.16 -43.54 14.51
C SER A 30 -27.46 -45.04 14.53
N CYS A 31 -28.09 -45.54 15.60
CA CYS A 31 -28.50 -46.94 15.72
C CYS A 31 -29.63 -47.29 14.72
N ARG A 32 -30.59 -46.38 14.48
CA ARG A 32 -31.65 -46.58 13.47
C ARG A 32 -31.10 -46.70 12.06
N LEU A 33 -30.09 -45.91 11.71
CA LEU A 33 -29.46 -45.91 10.38
C LEU A 33 -28.71 -47.24 10.07
N MET A 34 -28.35 -48.00 11.10
CA MET A 34 -27.76 -49.34 10.94
C MET A 34 -28.79 -50.37 10.46
N PHE A 35 -30.07 -50.19 10.80
CA PHE A 35 -31.15 -51.14 10.52
C PHE A 35 -32.29 -50.53 9.68
N ASN A 36 -31.96 -49.64 8.74
CA ASN A 36 -32.98 -49.05 7.88
C ASN A 36 -33.68 -50.10 6.98
N ASN A 37 -34.90 -49.79 6.55
CA ASN A 37 -35.73 -50.71 5.74
C ASN A 37 -35.02 -51.16 4.46
N THR A 38 -34.21 -50.30 3.82
CA THR A 38 -33.49 -50.64 2.58
C THR A 38 -32.33 -51.61 2.79
N LYS A 39 -31.70 -51.63 3.96
CA LYS A 39 -30.70 -52.65 4.35
C LYS A 39 -31.38 -53.96 4.73
N LEU A 40 -32.54 -53.90 5.37
CA LEU A 40 -33.36 -55.07 5.73
C LEU A 40 -33.89 -55.80 4.49
N GLU A 41 -34.39 -55.07 3.49
CA GLU A 41 -34.81 -55.65 2.21
C GLU A 41 -33.64 -56.28 1.44
N ARG A 42 -32.47 -55.64 1.44
CA ARG A 42 -31.25 -56.23 0.86
C ARG A 42 -30.80 -57.49 1.59
N ALA A 43 -31.01 -57.59 2.90
CA ALA A 43 -30.69 -58.79 3.66
C ALA A 43 -31.70 -59.92 3.39
N ARG A 44 -33.00 -59.60 3.28
CA ARG A 44 -34.05 -60.56 2.86
C ARG A 44 -33.79 -61.10 1.47
N LYS A 45 -33.38 -60.25 0.52
CA LYS A 45 -33.04 -60.66 -0.85
C LYS A 45 -31.88 -61.66 -0.88
N ARG A 46 -30.81 -61.42 -0.11
CA ARG A 46 -29.69 -62.37 0.03
C ARG A 46 -30.10 -63.72 0.64
N ARG A 47 -31.06 -63.70 1.57
CA ARG A 47 -31.56 -64.93 2.22
C ARG A 47 -32.49 -65.74 1.31
N ALA A 48 -33.27 -65.07 0.45
CA ALA A 48 -34.08 -65.71 -0.58
C ALA A 48 -33.20 -66.33 -1.68
N GLU A 49 -32.09 -65.68 -2.05
CA GLU A 49 -31.12 -66.21 -3.01
C GLU A 49 -30.35 -67.43 -2.46
N SER A 50 -30.20 -67.57 -1.14
CA SER A 50 -29.54 -68.73 -0.50
C SER A 50 -30.42 -69.98 -0.34
N ALA A 51 -31.69 -69.95 -0.73
CA ALA A 51 -32.64 -71.06 -0.53
C ALA A 51 -32.85 -71.95 -1.77
N GLN A 52 -32.14 -71.71 -2.87
CA GLN A 52 -32.11 -72.64 -4.02
C GLN A 52 -30.88 -73.57 -3.93
N PRO A 53 -31.06 -74.90 -3.99
CA PRO A 53 -29.93 -75.81 -4.12
C PRO A 53 -29.46 -75.78 -5.58
N VAL A 54 -28.46 -74.95 -5.87
CA VAL A 54 -27.69 -75.08 -7.10
C VAL A 54 -26.49 -75.97 -6.79
N GLU A 55 -26.58 -77.23 -7.18
CA GLU A 55 -25.40 -78.07 -7.39
C GLU A 55 -24.45 -77.32 -8.34
N CYS A 56 -23.30 -76.91 -7.83
CA CYS A 56 -22.18 -76.56 -8.68
C CYS A 56 -20.88 -76.97 -7.99
N GLN A 57 -20.11 -77.76 -8.72
CA GLN A 57 -19.00 -78.56 -8.24
C GLN A 57 -17.93 -77.73 -7.54
N THR A 58 -17.79 -77.89 -6.23
CA THR A 58 -16.59 -77.45 -5.51
C THR A 58 -15.53 -78.53 -5.66
N LYS A 59 -14.63 -78.35 -6.64
CA LYS A 59 -13.31 -78.99 -6.58
C LYS A 59 -12.55 -78.36 -5.40
N LEU A 60 -12.52 -79.08 -4.29
CA LEU A 60 -11.58 -78.86 -3.20
C LEU A 60 -10.15 -78.94 -3.74
N ARG A 61 -9.41 -77.82 -3.72
CA ARG A 61 -7.95 -77.83 -3.67
C ARG A 61 -7.50 -77.50 -2.26
N ARG A 62 -6.70 -78.40 -1.68
CA ARG A 62 -6.00 -78.22 -0.41
C ARG A 62 -4.87 -77.17 -0.55
N THR A 63 -4.75 -76.36 0.50
CA THR A 63 -3.55 -75.74 1.11
C THR A 63 -2.62 -74.86 0.25
N SER A 64 -2.59 -73.56 0.57
CA SER A 64 -1.35 -72.87 0.96
C SER A 64 -1.70 -71.68 1.87
N LEU A 65 -1.17 -71.67 3.09
CA LEU A 65 -1.14 -70.49 3.98
C LEU A 65 -0.03 -69.57 3.47
N GLU A 66 -0.26 -68.91 2.34
CA GLU A 66 0.59 -67.82 1.88
C GLU A 66 -0.11 -66.52 2.27
N GLY A 67 0.43 -65.84 3.27
CA GLY A 67 0.02 -64.49 3.64
C GLY A 67 0.06 -63.62 2.38
N GLN A 68 -1.09 -63.05 2.01
CA GLN A 68 -1.12 -62.12 0.89
C GLN A 68 -0.68 -60.75 1.44
N THR A 69 0.13 -60.02 0.69
CA THR A 69 0.65 -58.72 1.11
C THR A 69 -0.26 -57.61 0.61
N CYS A 70 -0.55 -56.62 1.47
CA CYS A 70 -1.20 -55.39 1.03
C CYS A 70 -0.24 -54.53 0.21
N PHE A 71 -0.61 -54.18 -1.03
CA PHE A 71 0.27 -53.38 -1.90
C PHE A 71 0.45 -51.91 -1.46
N ILE A 72 -0.36 -51.41 -0.52
CA ILE A 72 -0.30 -50.03 -0.02
C ILE A 72 0.62 -49.92 1.21
N CYS A 73 0.62 -50.92 2.10
CA CYS A 73 1.34 -50.85 3.38
C CYS A 73 2.37 -51.96 3.61
N ASP A 74 2.54 -52.89 2.67
CA ASP A 74 3.53 -53.97 2.68
C ASP A 74 3.37 -55.00 3.80
N LYS A 75 2.25 -54.95 4.52
CA LYS A 75 1.95 -55.91 5.58
C LYS A 75 1.23 -57.12 5.01
N GLU A 76 1.70 -58.30 5.40
CA GLU A 76 0.99 -59.56 5.20
C GLU A 76 -0.28 -59.58 6.06
N ALA A 77 -1.37 -60.07 5.48
CA ALA A 77 -2.62 -60.27 6.18
C ALA A 77 -3.32 -61.53 5.66
N PRO A 78 -4.19 -62.15 6.47
CA PRO A 78 -5.02 -63.25 6.01
C PRO A 78 -5.89 -62.79 4.84
N SER A 79 -6.14 -63.69 3.89
CA SER A 79 -6.94 -63.40 2.68
C SER A 79 -8.36 -62.89 2.99
N SER A 80 -8.88 -63.13 4.20
CA SER A 80 -10.16 -62.61 4.67
C SER A 80 -10.16 -61.09 4.93
N GLU A 81 -9.00 -60.49 5.21
CA GLU A 81 -8.87 -59.06 5.53
C GLU A 81 -8.45 -58.20 4.32
N LEU A 82 -7.94 -58.87 3.27
CA LEU A 82 -7.51 -58.24 2.04
C LEU A 82 -8.60 -58.27 0.97
N ARG A 83 -8.75 -57.15 0.27
CA ARG A 83 -9.63 -57.02 -0.89
C ARG A 83 -8.77 -56.93 -2.14
N GLN A 84 -9.21 -57.59 -3.20
CA GLN A 84 -8.56 -57.48 -4.50
C GLN A 84 -9.15 -56.32 -5.29
N VAL A 85 -8.33 -55.67 -6.11
CA VAL A 85 -8.79 -54.67 -7.08
C VAL A 85 -9.55 -55.39 -8.19
N MET A 86 -10.84 -55.08 -8.34
CA MET A 86 -11.75 -55.77 -9.28
C MET A 86 -12.32 -54.85 -10.36
N THR A 87 -12.04 -53.54 -10.33
CA THR A 87 -12.65 -52.58 -11.25
C THR A 87 -11.63 -51.59 -11.81
N MET A 88 -11.82 -51.21 -13.09
CA MET A 88 -10.95 -50.22 -13.75
C MET A 88 -11.09 -48.83 -13.13
N ASN A 89 -12.28 -48.51 -12.59
CA ASN A 89 -12.48 -47.25 -11.87
C ASN A 89 -11.56 -47.15 -10.63
N LEU A 90 -11.42 -48.25 -9.87
CA LEU A 90 -10.49 -48.27 -8.73
C LEU A 90 -9.03 -48.17 -9.20
N ASN A 91 -8.66 -48.84 -10.30
CA ASN A 91 -7.32 -48.73 -10.90
C ASN A 91 -6.99 -47.27 -11.29
N ASN A 92 -7.91 -46.59 -11.97
CA ASN A 92 -7.74 -45.19 -12.38
C ASN A 92 -7.61 -44.29 -11.15
N ARG A 93 -8.46 -44.47 -10.14
CA ARG A 93 -8.41 -43.66 -8.93
C ARG A 93 -7.11 -43.86 -8.15
N LEU A 94 -6.58 -45.08 -8.09
CA LEU A 94 -5.28 -45.35 -7.47
C LEU A 94 -4.14 -44.65 -8.21
N ASN A 95 -4.16 -44.65 -9.54
CA ASN A 95 -3.20 -43.92 -10.37
C ASN A 95 -3.29 -42.41 -10.15
N GLU A 96 -4.49 -41.84 -10.12
CA GLU A 96 -4.72 -40.42 -9.80
C GLU A 96 -4.16 -40.05 -8.42
N CYS A 97 -4.45 -40.87 -7.39
CA CYS A 97 -3.91 -40.66 -6.04
C CYS A 97 -2.38 -40.72 -6.03
N ALA A 98 -1.79 -41.69 -6.73
CA ALA A 98 -0.35 -41.87 -6.80
C ALA A 98 0.35 -40.70 -7.49
N GLN A 99 -0.24 -40.18 -8.58
CA GLN A 99 0.25 -38.99 -9.29
C GLN A 99 0.08 -37.73 -8.44
N THR A 100 -1.09 -37.52 -7.84
CA THR A 100 -1.41 -36.34 -7.03
C THR A 100 -0.48 -36.23 -5.82
N LEU A 101 -0.22 -37.34 -5.14
CA LEU A 101 0.66 -37.41 -3.98
C LEU A 101 2.15 -37.56 -4.35
N ASN A 102 2.47 -37.73 -5.63
CA ASN A 102 3.80 -38.09 -6.13
C ASN A 102 4.45 -39.24 -5.33
N ASP A 103 3.66 -40.27 -5.00
CA ASP A 103 4.12 -41.39 -4.17
C ASP A 103 4.86 -42.41 -5.06
N GLY A 104 6.19 -42.25 -5.13
CA GLY A 104 7.05 -43.05 -6.01
C GLY A 104 6.95 -44.56 -5.79
N LYS A 105 6.66 -45.03 -4.56
CA LYS A 105 6.49 -46.46 -4.27
C LYS A 105 5.18 -46.99 -4.86
N LEU A 106 4.11 -46.22 -4.73
CA LEU A 106 2.82 -46.56 -5.29
C LEU A 106 2.85 -46.52 -6.83
N LEU A 107 3.48 -45.49 -7.41
CA LEU A 107 3.69 -45.35 -8.85
C LEU A 107 4.48 -46.53 -9.43
N ALA A 108 5.57 -46.96 -8.79
CA ALA A 108 6.40 -48.08 -9.27
C ALA A 108 5.64 -49.43 -9.29
N ARG A 109 4.64 -49.61 -8.41
CA ARG A 109 3.81 -50.81 -8.41
C ARG A 109 2.72 -50.77 -9.46
N LEU A 110 2.14 -49.60 -9.67
CA LEU A 110 1.13 -49.40 -10.71
C LEU A 110 1.74 -49.39 -12.12
N SER A 111 3.04 -49.11 -12.28
CA SER A 111 3.73 -49.18 -13.58
C SER A 111 3.91 -50.59 -14.13
N GLY A 112 3.74 -51.63 -13.30
CA GLY A 112 3.87 -53.04 -13.71
C GLY A 112 2.72 -53.58 -14.57
N GLY A 113 1.70 -52.75 -14.86
CA GLY A 113 0.47 -53.13 -15.58
C GLY A 113 -0.79 -52.80 -14.77
N ASP A 114 -1.97 -53.09 -15.30
CA ASP A 114 -3.22 -52.79 -14.60
C ASP A 114 -3.31 -53.51 -13.25
N ALA A 115 -3.74 -52.81 -12.20
CA ALA A 115 -3.87 -53.35 -10.84
C ALA A 115 -4.78 -54.59 -10.76
N ILE A 116 -5.72 -54.71 -11.71
CA ILE A 116 -6.59 -55.89 -11.86
C ILE A 116 -5.79 -57.07 -12.40
N ALA A 117 -5.01 -56.86 -13.47
CA ALA A 117 -4.21 -57.89 -14.11
C ALA A 117 -3.08 -58.39 -13.20
N GLN A 118 -2.53 -57.49 -12.37
CA GLN A 118 -1.56 -57.81 -11.32
C GLN A 118 -2.21 -58.44 -10.06
N GLU A 119 -3.54 -58.59 -10.03
CA GLU A 119 -4.29 -59.13 -8.90
C GLU A 119 -3.99 -58.45 -7.55
N LEU A 120 -3.73 -57.13 -7.56
CA LEU A 120 -3.28 -56.40 -6.38
C LEU A 120 -4.31 -56.44 -5.25
N LYS A 121 -3.82 -56.62 -4.02
CA LYS A 121 -4.64 -56.78 -2.81
C LYS A 121 -4.35 -55.70 -1.78
N TYR A 122 -5.39 -55.20 -1.14
CA TYR A 122 -5.30 -54.07 -0.21
C TYR A 122 -6.20 -54.23 1.01
N HIS A 123 -5.80 -53.61 2.11
CA HIS A 123 -6.70 -53.40 3.25
C HIS A 123 -7.66 -52.26 2.95
N PHE A 124 -8.94 -52.44 3.31
CA PHE A 124 -9.94 -51.37 3.18
C PHE A 124 -9.53 -50.08 3.92
N ALA A 125 -8.91 -50.22 5.10
CA ALA A 125 -8.38 -49.09 5.87
C ALA A 125 -7.26 -48.36 5.11
N CYS A 126 -6.28 -49.09 4.54
CA CYS A 126 -5.18 -48.49 3.79
C CYS A 126 -5.65 -47.71 2.55
N LEU A 127 -6.69 -48.18 1.86
CA LEU A 127 -7.29 -47.43 0.76
C LEU A 127 -7.96 -46.14 1.24
N THR A 128 -8.68 -46.22 2.37
CA THR A 128 -9.32 -45.05 2.97
C THR A 128 -8.28 -44.01 3.42
N ASP A 129 -7.18 -44.48 4.02
CA ASP A 129 -6.07 -43.63 4.44
C ASP A 129 -5.37 -42.96 3.26
N LEU A 130 -5.21 -43.68 2.14
CA LEU A 130 -4.68 -43.10 0.90
C LEU A 130 -5.56 -41.95 0.40
N TYR A 131 -6.88 -42.14 0.36
CA TYR A 131 -7.82 -41.08 -0.03
C TYR A 131 -7.84 -39.90 0.95
N ASN A 132 -7.71 -40.17 2.25
CA ASN A 132 -7.60 -39.11 3.25
C ASN A 132 -6.29 -38.32 3.10
N ARG A 133 -5.19 -38.99 2.76
CA ARG A 133 -3.89 -38.36 2.47
C ARG A 133 -3.95 -37.48 1.22
N GLU A 134 -4.55 -37.97 0.15
CA GLU A 134 -4.80 -37.18 -1.07
C GLU A 134 -5.66 -35.94 -0.77
N ARG A 135 -6.75 -36.12 -0.02
CA ARG A 135 -7.65 -35.01 0.34
C ARG A 135 -6.97 -33.96 1.22
N THR A 136 -6.10 -34.37 2.13
CA THR A 136 -5.32 -33.44 2.97
C THR A 136 -4.27 -32.70 2.15
N TYR A 137 -3.58 -33.39 1.24
CA TYR A 137 -2.66 -32.77 0.29
C TYR A 137 -3.36 -31.71 -0.58
N LEU A 138 -4.46 -32.06 -1.24
CA LEU A 138 -5.22 -31.15 -2.11
C LEU A 138 -5.76 -29.91 -1.37
N ARG A 139 -6.08 -30.05 -0.08
CA ARG A 139 -6.48 -28.92 0.76
C ARG A 139 -5.29 -28.03 1.10
N ALA A 140 -4.12 -28.60 1.34
CA ALA A 140 -2.91 -27.86 1.64
C ALA A 140 -2.41 -27.10 0.41
N THR A 141 -2.36 -27.74 -0.76
CA THR A 141 -1.99 -27.08 -2.02
C THR A 141 -2.97 -25.95 -2.36
N LYS A 142 -4.27 -26.18 -2.23
CA LYS A 142 -5.26 -25.12 -2.47
C LYS A 142 -5.10 -23.92 -1.54
N ARG A 143 -4.70 -24.13 -0.27
CA ARG A 143 -4.39 -23.03 0.65
C ARG A 143 -3.15 -22.25 0.19
N LEU A 144 -2.08 -22.95 -0.18
CA LEU A 144 -0.85 -22.32 -0.68
C LEU A 144 -1.09 -21.54 -1.99
N GLU A 145 -1.93 -22.06 -2.89
CA GLU A 145 -2.35 -21.36 -4.11
C GLU A 145 -3.17 -20.10 -3.79
N GLN A 146 -4.06 -20.17 -2.79
CA GLN A 146 -4.84 -19.02 -2.32
C GLN A 146 -4.00 -17.96 -1.62
N GLU A 147 -2.90 -18.35 -0.95
CA GLU A 147 -1.94 -17.43 -0.35
C GLU A 147 -1.02 -16.78 -1.39
N ARG A 148 -0.68 -17.48 -2.48
CA ARG A 148 0.20 -16.98 -3.55
C ARG A 148 -0.52 -16.09 -4.58
N ALA A 149 -1.79 -16.39 -4.88
CA ALA A 149 -2.61 -15.60 -5.80
C ALA A 149 -2.68 -14.08 -5.48
N PRO A 150 -2.89 -13.64 -4.22
CA PRO A 150 -2.95 -12.21 -3.91
C PRO A 150 -1.61 -11.50 -4.13
N GLU A 151 -0.46 -12.14 -3.88
CA GLU A 151 0.85 -11.54 -4.16
C GLU A 151 1.08 -11.35 -5.67
N GLU A 152 0.68 -12.33 -6.49
CA GLU A 152 0.91 -12.30 -7.94
C GLU A 152 0.01 -11.26 -8.65
N ASP A 153 -1.22 -11.06 -8.17
CA ASP A 153 -2.18 -10.08 -8.70
C ASP A 153 -2.02 -8.66 -8.12
N ALA A 154 -1.45 -8.53 -6.91
CA ALA A 154 -1.28 -7.23 -6.24
C ALA A 154 -0.33 -6.28 -7.00
N HIS A 155 0.74 -6.80 -7.58
CA HIS A 155 1.75 -5.98 -8.26
C HIS A 155 1.24 -5.27 -9.52
N PRO A 156 0.56 -5.96 -10.46
CA PRO A 156 -0.11 -5.31 -11.59
C PRO A 156 -1.17 -4.31 -11.16
N GLN A 157 -1.99 -4.67 -10.17
CA GLN A 157 -3.06 -3.80 -9.70
C GLN A 157 -2.52 -2.50 -9.09
N ALA A 158 -1.63 -2.59 -8.10
CA ALA A 158 -1.02 -1.42 -7.47
C ALA A 158 -0.32 -0.52 -8.50
N PHE A 159 0.29 -1.10 -9.53
CA PHE A 159 0.99 -0.34 -10.56
C PHE A 159 0.02 0.42 -11.46
N SER A 160 -1.08 -0.22 -11.89
CA SER A 160 -2.11 0.45 -12.69
C SER A 160 -2.73 1.63 -11.94
N GLU A 161 -3.04 1.47 -10.65
CA GLU A 161 -3.60 2.53 -9.83
C GLU A 161 -2.62 3.68 -9.61
N LEU A 162 -1.32 3.38 -9.45
CA LEU A 162 -0.28 4.40 -9.34
C LEU A 162 -0.17 5.25 -10.62
N VAL A 163 -0.22 4.60 -11.79
CA VAL A 163 -0.24 5.29 -13.08
C VAL A 163 -1.48 6.17 -13.21
N THR A 164 -2.66 5.65 -12.85
CA THR A 164 -3.91 6.43 -12.84
C THR A 164 -3.79 7.66 -11.93
N TYR A 165 -3.30 7.49 -10.70
CA TYR A 165 -3.08 8.59 -9.76
C TYR A 165 -2.18 9.69 -10.33
N LEU A 166 -1.03 9.33 -10.92
CA LEU A 166 -0.11 10.29 -11.53
C LEU A 166 -0.79 11.09 -12.65
N VAL A 167 -1.48 10.40 -13.55
CA VAL A 167 -2.14 11.03 -14.70
C VAL A 167 -3.29 11.92 -14.24
N GLU A 168 -4.13 11.48 -13.32
CA GLU A 168 -5.28 12.25 -12.81
C GLU A 168 -4.84 13.50 -12.06
N THR A 169 -3.78 13.40 -11.25
CA THR A 169 -3.24 14.55 -10.52
C THR A 169 -2.83 15.68 -11.48
N THR A 170 -2.33 15.35 -12.68
CA THR A 170 -1.97 16.36 -13.70
C THR A 170 -3.15 16.93 -14.47
N ARG A 171 -4.31 16.26 -14.44
CA ARG A 171 -5.52 16.71 -15.15
C ARG A 171 -6.42 17.55 -14.27
N SER A 172 -6.31 17.40 -12.95
CA SER A 172 -7.17 18.05 -11.97
C SER A 172 -6.49 19.19 -11.20
N GLY A 173 -5.15 19.30 -11.24
CA GLY A 173 -4.42 20.34 -10.52
C GLY A 173 -4.42 21.71 -11.23
N GLU A 174 -4.64 22.78 -10.46
CA GLU A 174 -4.39 24.18 -10.86
C GLU A 174 -2.88 24.51 -10.79
N GLY A 175 -2.02 23.69 -11.39
CA GLY A 175 -0.58 23.90 -11.37
C GLY A 175 0.25 22.72 -11.88
N PRO A 176 1.57 22.91 -12.05
CA PRO A 176 2.50 21.91 -12.56
C PRO A 176 2.67 20.77 -11.56
N ALA A 177 2.50 19.52 -12.00
CA ALA A 177 2.60 18.36 -11.12
C ALA A 177 4.02 17.77 -11.13
N VAL A 178 4.75 17.97 -10.03
CA VAL A 178 6.09 17.39 -9.81
C VAL A 178 6.04 16.40 -8.67
N PHE A 179 6.55 15.19 -8.90
CA PHE A 179 6.52 14.08 -7.94
C PHE A 179 7.93 13.65 -7.56
N ARG A 180 8.21 13.47 -6.26
CA ARG A 180 9.48 12.87 -5.82
C ARG A 180 9.40 11.35 -5.98
N LEU A 181 10.43 10.73 -6.55
CA LEU A 181 10.50 9.28 -6.72
C LEU A 181 10.40 8.54 -5.38
N ALA A 182 10.94 9.11 -4.30
CA ALA A 182 10.83 8.53 -2.97
C ALA A 182 9.36 8.41 -2.51
N ASP A 183 8.55 9.44 -2.76
CA ASP A 183 7.12 9.45 -2.41
C ASP A 183 6.35 8.45 -3.28
N ILE A 184 6.67 8.35 -4.57
CA ILE A 184 6.07 7.38 -5.49
C ILE A 184 6.40 5.94 -5.08
N VAL A 185 7.64 5.68 -4.66
CA VAL A 185 8.05 4.38 -4.12
C VAL A 185 7.28 4.06 -2.83
N HIS A 186 7.11 5.04 -1.94
CA HIS A 186 6.34 4.88 -0.72
C HIS A 186 4.86 4.60 -0.99
N LEU A 187 4.23 5.36 -1.89
CA LEU A 187 2.84 5.15 -2.31
C LEU A 187 2.64 3.76 -2.92
N TYR A 188 3.56 3.31 -3.77
CA TYR A 188 3.50 1.99 -4.37
C TYR A 188 3.66 0.88 -3.32
N ALA A 189 4.62 1.01 -2.40
CA ALA A 189 4.83 0.06 -1.30
C ALA A 189 3.59 -0.01 -0.38
N GLN A 190 3.05 1.15 0.01
CA GLN A 190 1.86 1.23 0.85
C GLN A 190 0.65 0.57 0.16
N ARG A 191 0.52 0.74 -1.17
CA ARG A 191 -0.56 0.11 -1.91
C ARG A 191 -0.41 -1.41 -1.98
N LEU A 192 0.81 -1.92 -2.12
CA LEU A 192 1.09 -3.36 -2.07
C LEU A 192 0.74 -3.96 -0.69
N GLU A 193 1.06 -3.28 0.40
CA GLU A 193 0.67 -3.70 1.75
C GLU A 193 -0.87 -3.78 1.90
N GLN A 194 -1.59 -2.80 1.35
CA GLN A 194 -3.07 -2.81 1.36
C GLN A 194 -3.68 -3.96 0.56
N LEU A 195 -2.96 -4.46 -0.46
CA LEU A 195 -3.37 -5.61 -1.27
C LEU A 195 -2.90 -6.95 -0.68
N GLY A 196 -2.25 -6.94 0.49
CA GLY A 196 -1.86 -8.15 1.23
C GLY A 196 -0.43 -8.64 1.00
N VAL A 197 0.44 -7.81 0.42
CA VAL A 197 1.88 -8.13 0.30
C VAL A 197 2.61 -7.69 1.57
N ASP A 198 3.13 -8.64 2.33
CA ASP A 198 3.88 -8.36 3.56
C ASP A 198 5.30 -7.83 3.23
N ALA A 199 5.62 -6.63 3.73
CA ALA A 199 6.93 -5.98 3.60
C ALA A 199 7.46 -5.88 2.14
N PRO A 200 6.78 -5.14 1.25
CA PRO A 200 7.14 -5.07 -0.16
C PRO A 200 8.51 -4.40 -0.37
N ALA A 201 9.47 -5.18 -0.89
CA ALA A 201 10.78 -4.68 -1.29
C ALA A 201 10.72 -4.01 -2.68
N VAL A 202 10.45 -2.71 -2.70
CA VAL A 202 10.33 -1.94 -3.95
C VAL A 202 11.70 -1.43 -4.41
N ASN A 203 12.10 -1.78 -5.64
CA ASN A 203 13.27 -1.20 -6.30
C ASN A 203 12.89 0.11 -7.00
N SER A 204 13.41 1.24 -6.50
CA SER A 204 13.10 2.58 -7.01
C SER A 204 13.53 2.79 -8.47
N THR A 205 14.67 2.25 -8.89
CA THR A 205 15.18 2.37 -10.26
C THR A 205 14.28 1.64 -11.25
N ARG A 206 13.91 0.40 -10.94
CA ARG A 206 13.05 -0.43 -11.78
C ARG A 206 11.62 0.13 -11.85
N LEU A 207 11.09 0.62 -10.73
CA LEU A 207 9.78 1.27 -10.71
C LEU A 207 9.78 2.53 -11.58
N LYS A 208 10.81 3.37 -11.46
CA LYS A 208 11.00 4.57 -12.29
C LYS A 208 11.05 4.21 -13.78
N GLU A 209 11.90 3.26 -14.18
CA GLU A 209 12.01 2.85 -15.59
C GLU A 209 10.69 2.35 -16.15
N LYS A 210 9.92 1.59 -15.34
CA LYS A 210 8.61 1.10 -15.73
C LYS A 210 7.58 2.22 -15.87
N LEU A 211 7.61 3.21 -14.99
CA LEU A 211 6.73 4.39 -15.09
C LEU A 211 7.03 5.20 -16.35
N LEU A 212 8.31 5.45 -16.65
CA LEU A 212 8.73 6.18 -17.85
C LEU A 212 8.38 5.42 -19.14
N SER A 213 8.36 4.09 -19.12
CA SER A 213 7.94 3.31 -20.30
C SER A 213 6.44 3.35 -20.56
N GLU A 214 5.63 3.44 -19.50
CA GLU A 214 4.16 3.42 -19.60
C GLU A 214 3.57 4.83 -19.78
N ILE A 215 4.24 5.85 -19.25
CA ILE A 215 3.83 7.25 -19.35
C ILE A 215 4.88 8.01 -20.18
N PRO A 216 4.72 8.11 -21.52
CA PRO A 216 5.73 8.70 -22.39
C PRO A 216 5.92 10.21 -22.21
N GLU A 217 4.94 10.90 -21.63
CA GLU A 217 5.02 12.35 -21.33
C GLU A 217 5.74 12.64 -20.00
N LEU A 218 6.07 11.61 -19.22
CA LEU A 218 6.74 11.73 -17.92
C LEU A 218 8.26 11.70 -18.10
N GLU A 219 8.95 12.68 -17.53
CA GLU A 219 10.41 12.78 -17.54
C GLU A 219 10.97 12.70 -16.12
N ALA A 220 12.21 12.22 -15.99
CA ALA A 220 12.90 12.11 -14.71
C ALA A 220 14.09 13.07 -14.65
N HIS A 221 14.08 13.95 -13.67
CA HIS A 221 15.13 14.95 -13.43
C HIS A 221 15.85 14.65 -12.11
N LYS A 222 17.17 14.65 -12.12
CA LYS A 222 17.97 14.49 -10.90
C LYS A 222 18.20 15.86 -10.26
N GLN A 223 17.94 15.97 -8.97
CA GLN A 223 18.24 17.15 -8.18
C GLN A 223 18.98 16.71 -6.92
N GLY A 224 20.31 16.87 -6.91
CA GLY A 224 21.17 16.35 -5.85
C GLY A 224 20.98 14.84 -5.61
N ARG A 225 20.45 14.50 -4.42
CA ARG A 225 20.17 13.10 -4.01
C ARG A 225 18.80 12.60 -4.43
N ASP A 226 17.91 13.49 -4.84
CA ASP A 226 16.54 13.17 -5.18
C ASP A 226 16.35 13.02 -6.69
N VAL A 227 15.34 12.24 -7.06
CA VAL A 227 14.87 12.11 -8.44
C VAL A 227 13.43 12.62 -8.47
N LEU A 228 13.22 13.66 -9.26
CA LEU A 228 11.90 14.24 -9.53
C LEU A 228 11.34 13.68 -10.83
N LEU A 229 10.03 13.47 -10.84
CA LEU A 229 9.25 13.07 -12.00
C LEU A 229 8.31 14.22 -12.34
N ALA A 230 8.41 14.72 -13.57
CA ALA A 230 7.60 15.84 -14.04
C ALA A 230 7.09 15.55 -15.45
N PHE A 231 5.92 16.07 -15.78
CA PHE A 231 5.40 15.97 -17.15
C PHE A 231 6.07 17.03 -18.02
N GLN A 232 6.42 16.67 -19.25
CA GLN A 232 7.14 17.57 -20.16
C GLN A 232 6.40 18.92 -20.38
N LYS A 233 5.07 18.88 -20.44
CA LYS A 233 4.21 20.06 -20.54
C LYS A 233 4.31 21.02 -19.34
N ASP A 234 4.62 20.49 -18.16
CA ASP A 234 4.63 21.23 -16.90
C ASP A 234 6.02 21.82 -16.62
N VAL A 235 7.09 21.22 -17.15
CA VAL A 235 8.47 21.74 -17.00
C VAL A 235 8.60 23.14 -17.58
N GLY A 236 8.01 23.39 -18.76
CA GLY A 236 8.01 24.72 -19.38
C GLY A 236 7.28 25.77 -18.53
N PHE A 237 6.15 25.38 -17.93
CA PHE A 237 5.37 26.25 -17.05
C PHE A 237 6.17 26.63 -15.79
N VAL A 238 6.78 25.64 -15.11
CA VAL A 238 7.62 25.87 -13.91
C VAL A 238 8.81 26.78 -14.24
N LEU A 239 9.45 26.57 -15.39
CA LEU A 239 10.57 27.41 -15.83
C LEU A 239 10.13 28.84 -16.18
N SER A 240 8.96 29.02 -16.81
CA SER A 240 8.42 30.36 -17.06
C SER A 240 8.05 31.08 -15.78
N GLU A 241 7.41 30.38 -14.82
CA GLU A 241 7.03 30.95 -13.54
C GLU A 241 8.27 31.36 -12.74
N ALA A 242 9.29 30.50 -12.69
CA ALA A 242 10.56 30.84 -12.06
C ALA A 242 11.24 32.04 -12.74
N SER A 243 11.23 32.09 -14.08
CA SER A 243 11.77 33.22 -14.85
C SER A 243 11.06 34.54 -14.55
N ASP A 244 9.74 34.51 -14.34
CA ASP A 244 8.97 35.70 -14.00
C ASP A 244 9.39 36.24 -12.63
N TYR A 245 9.59 35.38 -11.61
CA TYR A 245 10.16 35.78 -10.31
C TYR A 245 11.58 36.38 -10.44
N TYR A 246 12.45 35.80 -11.27
CA TYR A 246 13.78 36.37 -11.52
C TYR A 246 13.70 37.75 -12.17
N SER A 247 12.75 37.94 -13.08
CA SER A 247 12.51 39.24 -13.71
C SER A 247 12.05 40.28 -12.69
N GLU A 248 11.16 39.90 -11.76
CA GLU A 248 10.69 40.77 -10.67
C GLU A 248 11.81 41.16 -9.70
N ALA A 249 12.65 40.21 -9.31
CA ALA A 249 13.81 40.47 -8.44
C ALA A 249 14.82 41.43 -9.10
N ILE A 250 15.07 41.28 -10.41
CA ILE A 250 15.93 42.18 -11.18
C ILE A 250 15.29 43.58 -11.27
N ILE A 251 13.98 43.67 -11.48
CA ILE A 251 13.24 44.94 -11.51
C ILE A 251 13.33 45.65 -10.17
N LEU A 252 13.14 44.93 -9.05
CA LEU A 252 13.30 45.45 -7.69
C LEU A 252 14.74 45.91 -7.42
N GLY A 253 15.75 45.15 -7.85
CA GLY A 253 17.16 45.55 -7.76
C GLY A 253 17.48 46.82 -8.54
N LYS A 254 16.92 46.97 -9.75
CA LYS A 254 17.05 48.18 -10.56
C LYS A 254 16.35 49.38 -9.90
N ALA A 255 15.15 49.19 -9.36
CA ALA A 255 14.42 50.23 -8.63
C ALA A 255 15.21 50.68 -7.38
N ALA A 256 15.74 49.75 -6.60
CA ALA A 256 16.58 50.04 -5.43
C ALA A 256 17.84 50.83 -5.81
N ASN A 257 18.51 50.49 -6.92
CA ASN A 257 19.67 51.23 -7.40
C ASN A 257 19.35 52.64 -7.90
N ILE A 258 18.15 52.86 -8.47
CA ILE A 258 17.67 54.20 -8.81
C ILE A 258 17.46 55.01 -7.52
N LEU A 259 16.75 54.45 -6.55
CA LEU A 259 16.48 55.13 -5.27
C LEU A 259 17.77 55.48 -4.51
N ARG A 260 18.73 54.56 -4.46
CA ARG A 260 20.03 54.79 -3.83
C ARG A 260 20.78 55.97 -4.45
N ARG A 261 20.76 56.10 -5.78
CA ARG A 261 21.37 57.26 -6.47
C ARG A 261 20.66 58.56 -6.11
N HIS A 262 19.33 58.58 -6.16
CA HIS A 262 18.54 59.75 -5.78
C HIS A 262 18.74 60.15 -4.31
N MET A 263 18.95 59.18 -3.40
CA MET A 263 19.29 59.46 -2.00
C MET A 263 20.68 60.05 -1.83
N LEU A 264 21.67 59.58 -2.58
CA LEU A 264 23.04 60.08 -2.52
C LEU A 264 23.18 61.49 -3.12
N ASP A 265 22.42 61.78 -4.17
CA ASP A 265 22.41 63.10 -4.82
C ASP A 265 21.56 64.13 -4.05
N HIS A 266 20.70 63.68 -3.14
CA HIS A 266 19.86 64.55 -2.33
C HIS A 266 20.66 65.24 -1.23
N LYS A 267 20.89 66.54 -1.40
CA LYS A 267 21.55 67.38 -0.40
C LYS A 267 20.59 67.72 0.73
N SER A 268 20.70 67.04 1.87
CA SER A 268 20.00 67.44 3.09
C SER A 268 20.68 68.68 3.68
N THR A 269 19.95 69.80 3.73
CA THR A 269 20.40 71.03 4.38
C THR A 269 20.09 70.96 5.86
N PHE A 270 20.91 70.23 6.62
CA PHE A 270 20.87 70.30 8.08
C PHE A 270 21.74 71.46 8.55
N ASP A 271 21.10 72.55 8.98
CA ASP A 271 21.76 73.78 9.46
C ASP A 271 22.03 73.78 10.97
N GLY A 272 21.84 72.63 11.63
CA GLY A 272 22.03 72.47 13.08
C GLY A 272 20.77 72.76 13.90
N THR A 273 19.65 73.15 13.28
CA THR A 273 18.37 73.36 13.95
C THR A 273 17.24 72.54 13.32
N PHE A 274 16.34 72.01 14.13
CA PHE A 274 15.19 71.24 13.65
C PHE A 274 14.00 72.17 13.41
N HIS A 275 13.82 72.60 12.17
CA HIS A 275 12.61 73.29 11.75
C HIS A 275 11.47 72.30 11.51
N GLU A 276 10.22 72.78 11.60
CA GLU A 276 8.99 71.96 11.51
C GLU A 276 8.91 71.13 10.21
N LEU A 277 9.57 71.58 9.14
CA LEU A 277 9.63 70.93 7.82
C LEU A 277 10.96 70.20 7.54
N CYS A 278 11.91 70.22 8.49
CA CYS A 278 13.25 69.65 8.31
C CYS A 278 13.22 68.15 8.02
N ILE A 279 12.21 67.45 8.55
CA ILE A 279 12.07 66.00 8.42
C ILE A 279 11.45 65.64 7.06
N GLU A 280 10.46 66.40 6.62
CA GLU A 280 9.84 66.25 5.30
C GLU A 280 10.84 66.54 4.18
N GLN A 281 11.75 67.49 4.40
CA GLN A 281 12.80 67.86 3.44
C GLN A 281 14.08 67.00 3.54
N ALA A 282 14.20 66.13 4.55
CA ALA A 282 15.38 65.28 4.71
C ALA A 282 15.34 64.02 3.83
N ILE A 283 14.16 63.66 3.33
CA ILE A 283 13.91 62.43 2.58
C ILE A 283 13.64 62.81 1.12
N PRO A 284 14.36 62.23 0.13
CA PRO A 284 14.06 62.50 -1.28
C PRO A 284 12.63 62.10 -1.61
N LEU A 285 11.91 62.99 -2.30
CA LEU A 285 10.52 62.78 -2.70
C LEU A 285 10.33 61.46 -3.48
N THR A 286 11.32 61.06 -4.29
CA THR A 286 11.31 59.80 -5.05
C THR A 286 11.26 58.56 -4.13
N LEU A 287 11.93 58.60 -2.99
CA LEU A 287 11.88 57.50 -2.01
C LEU A 287 10.53 57.46 -1.29
N LEU A 288 10.02 58.64 -0.91
CA LEU A 288 8.71 58.75 -0.27
C LEU A 288 7.59 58.24 -1.20
N GLN A 289 7.63 58.63 -2.48
CA GLN A 289 6.68 58.18 -3.50
C GLN A 289 6.78 56.67 -3.74
N PHE A 290 7.99 56.12 -3.81
CA PHE A 290 8.18 54.68 -4.00
C PHE A 290 7.64 53.87 -2.82
N VAL A 291 7.96 54.28 -1.59
CA VAL A 291 7.45 53.62 -0.37
C VAL A 291 5.94 53.80 -0.26
N ALA A 292 5.41 54.98 -0.58
CA ALA A 292 3.97 55.21 -0.61
C ALA A 292 3.26 54.36 -1.67
N MET A 293 3.85 54.17 -2.85
CA MET A 293 3.31 53.27 -3.87
C MET A 293 3.32 51.80 -3.39
N LEU A 294 4.39 51.35 -2.75
CA LEU A 294 4.46 50.00 -2.19
C LEU A 294 3.43 49.78 -1.07
N VAL A 295 3.26 50.77 -0.19
CA VAL A 295 2.29 50.73 0.91
C VAL A 295 0.85 50.84 0.37
N ALA A 296 0.59 51.69 -0.62
CA ALA A 296 -0.71 51.81 -1.26
C ALA A 296 -1.12 50.53 -2.04
N MET A 297 -0.16 49.81 -2.64
CA MET A 297 -0.42 48.49 -3.24
C MET A 297 -0.83 47.45 -2.19
N LEU A 298 -0.39 47.60 -0.94
CA LEU A 298 -0.77 46.73 0.17
C LEU A 298 -2.13 47.15 0.81
N GLU A 299 -2.46 48.43 0.80
CA GLU A 299 -3.67 49.00 1.45
C GLU A 299 -4.85 49.30 0.49
N HIS A 300 -4.82 48.72 -0.72
CA HIS A 300 -5.95 48.39 -1.62
C HIS A 300 -6.17 49.35 -2.79
N GLY A 301 -6.71 48.83 -3.90
CA GLY A 301 -7.23 49.66 -4.99
C GLY A 301 -8.20 50.70 -4.46
N ALA A 302 -7.71 51.92 -4.22
CA ALA A 302 -8.49 53.09 -3.87
C ALA A 302 -7.66 54.37 -4.05
N ASP A 303 -8.35 55.39 -4.54
CA ASP A 303 -7.90 56.69 -5.01
C ASP A 303 -6.92 57.46 -4.12
N ILE A 304 -5.89 58.00 -4.77
CA ILE A 304 -5.11 59.14 -4.30
C ILE A 304 -5.92 60.43 -4.46
N SER A 305 -6.59 60.85 -3.39
CA SER A 305 -6.92 62.26 -3.21
C SER A 305 -6.16 62.80 -1.99
N GLY A 306 -5.24 63.72 -2.28
CA GLY A 306 -4.28 64.21 -1.30
C GLY A 306 -4.94 64.87 -0.11
N THR A 307 -4.41 64.61 1.09
CA THR A 307 -4.26 65.57 2.19
C THR A 307 -3.47 64.93 3.34
N GLY A 308 -2.50 65.67 3.88
CA GLY A 308 -2.01 65.57 5.27
C GLY A 308 -1.52 64.21 5.78
N LEU A 309 -0.20 64.01 5.72
CA LEU A 309 0.51 62.92 6.40
C LEU A 309 0.29 63.00 7.92
N LYS A 310 -0.62 62.19 8.46
CA LYS A 310 -0.60 61.77 9.87
C LYS A 310 -0.36 60.27 9.92
N SER A 311 0.91 59.90 10.09
CA SER A 311 1.39 58.52 10.22
C SER A 311 1.02 57.97 11.61
N THR A 312 -0.25 57.64 11.81
CA THR A 312 -0.70 56.95 13.03
C THR A 312 -1.48 55.66 12.78
N ASP A 313 -1.73 55.29 11.52
CA ASP A 313 -2.46 54.05 11.18
C ASP A 313 -1.84 53.31 9.97
N SER A 314 -0.52 53.36 9.81
CA SER A 314 0.18 52.82 8.62
C SER A 314 0.42 51.30 8.62
N GLY A 315 -0.20 50.55 9.54
CA GLY A 315 0.00 49.09 9.68
C GLY A 315 1.39 48.64 10.18
N TRP A 316 2.39 49.54 10.20
CA TRP A 316 3.78 49.23 10.58
C TRP A 316 3.95 48.79 12.03
N THR A 317 3.14 49.30 12.96
CA THR A 317 3.16 48.85 14.36
C THR A 317 2.81 47.36 14.44
N GLY A 318 1.79 46.92 13.68
CA GLY A 318 1.41 45.51 13.60
C GLY A 318 2.53 44.66 13.01
N ALA A 319 3.07 45.06 11.87
CA ALA A 319 4.14 44.32 11.18
C ALA A 319 5.41 44.18 12.04
N LEU A 320 5.81 45.22 12.79
CA LEU A 320 6.99 45.18 13.67
C LEU A 320 6.78 44.30 14.90
N VAL A 321 5.56 44.26 15.43
CA VAL A 321 5.19 43.42 16.58
C VAL A 321 5.09 41.95 16.15
N GLU A 322 4.47 41.69 15.01
CA GLU A 322 4.30 40.34 14.45
C GLU A 322 5.63 39.72 14.03
N ALA A 323 6.55 40.52 13.49
CA ALA A 323 7.92 40.10 13.21
C ALA A 323 8.79 39.95 14.48
N GLY A 324 8.26 40.23 15.67
CA GLY A 324 8.98 40.12 16.95
C GLY A 324 10.11 41.13 17.13
N ILE A 325 10.10 42.22 16.36
CA ILE A 325 11.19 43.22 16.32
C ILE A 325 11.06 44.19 17.49
N ALA A 326 9.84 44.55 17.89
CA ALA A 326 9.57 45.47 18.99
C ALA A 326 8.20 45.22 19.63
N SER A 327 8.04 45.60 20.91
CA SER A 327 6.71 45.61 21.54
C SER A 327 5.82 46.71 20.96
N PRO A 328 4.49 46.61 21.02
CA PRO A 328 3.57 47.56 20.37
C PRO A 328 3.87 49.03 20.72
N GLY A 329 4.05 49.32 22.01
CA GLY A 329 4.40 50.68 22.46
C GLY A 329 5.79 51.15 22.03
N THR A 330 6.72 50.22 21.79
CA THR A 330 8.07 50.54 21.29
C THR A 330 8.04 50.76 19.77
N ALA A 331 7.28 49.95 19.04
CA ALA A 331 7.04 50.09 17.61
C ALA A 331 6.34 51.42 17.30
N ASP A 332 5.28 51.77 18.04
CA ASP A 332 4.65 53.10 17.93
C ASP A 332 5.64 54.22 18.24
N SER A 333 6.50 54.03 19.23
CA SER A 333 7.50 55.04 19.59
C SER A 333 8.53 55.29 18.48
N PHE A 334 8.79 54.31 17.60
CA PHE A 334 9.67 54.47 16.44
C PHE A 334 9.01 55.25 15.30
N LEU A 335 7.69 55.15 15.18
CA LEU A 335 6.89 55.83 14.15
C LEU A 335 6.51 57.26 14.58
N THR A 336 6.41 57.52 15.89
CA THR A 336 6.26 58.88 16.42
C THR A 336 7.55 59.68 16.28
N VAL A 337 7.54 60.67 15.40
CA VAL A 337 8.70 61.52 15.02
C VAL A 337 9.05 62.55 16.10
N SER A 338 9.33 62.09 17.31
CA SER A 338 9.65 62.94 18.48
C SER A 338 11.13 62.90 18.88
N SER A 339 11.95 62.04 18.27
CA SER A 339 13.35 61.87 18.64
C SER A 339 14.22 61.41 17.47
N ILE A 340 15.27 62.19 17.18
CA ILE A 340 16.32 61.88 16.19
C ILE A 340 16.96 60.51 16.47
N THR A 341 17.14 60.16 17.74
CA THR A 341 17.68 58.87 18.15
C THR A 341 16.77 57.73 17.73
N ARG A 342 15.45 57.91 17.85
CA ARG A 342 14.44 56.91 17.46
C ARG A 342 14.27 56.80 15.95
N THR A 343 14.28 57.91 15.21
CA THR A 343 14.23 57.88 13.74
C THR A 343 15.50 57.26 13.15
N ARG A 344 16.68 57.54 13.74
CA ARG A 344 17.94 56.87 13.37
C ARG A 344 17.89 55.38 13.69
N GLN A 345 17.32 55.02 14.84
CA GLN A 345 17.14 53.62 15.24
C GLN A 345 16.19 52.88 14.28
N MET A 346 15.10 53.52 13.83
CA MET A 346 14.19 52.94 12.84
C MET A 346 14.88 52.74 11.48
N HIS A 347 15.62 53.73 10.98
CA HIS A 347 16.42 53.57 9.77
C HIS A 347 17.48 52.46 9.90
N GLN A 348 18.11 52.33 11.07
CA GLN A 348 19.02 51.22 11.36
C GLN A 348 18.31 49.88 11.36
N ILE A 349 17.14 49.78 12.00
CA ILE A 349 16.32 48.56 12.01
C ILE A 349 15.92 48.19 10.58
N THR A 350 15.41 49.13 9.78
CA THR A 350 15.02 48.88 8.39
C THR A 350 16.22 48.48 7.53
N ALA A 351 17.36 49.15 7.67
CA ALA A 351 18.58 48.80 6.94
C ALA A 351 19.14 47.43 7.37
N CYS A 352 19.10 47.09 8.66
CA CYS A 352 19.52 45.79 9.17
C CYS A 352 18.56 44.67 8.74
N SER A 353 17.25 44.92 8.72
CA SER A 353 16.25 43.96 8.24
C SER A 353 16.42 43.71 6.74
N LEU A 354 16.58 44.77 5.94
CA LEU A 354 16.88 44.65 4.52
C LEU A 354 18.20 43.91 4.27
N TYR A 355 19.27 44.22 5.02
CA TYR A 355 20.54 43.50 4.93
C TYR A 355 20.40 42.03 5.30
N LYS A 356 19.62 41.69 6.33
CA LYS A 356 19.36 40.30 6.72
C LYS A 356 18.56 39.54 5.66
N LEU A 357 17.53 40.16 5.08
CA LEU A 357 16.74 39.58 4.01
C LEU A 357 17.59 39.38 2.74
N LEU A 358 18.39 40.39 2.37
CA LEU A 358 19.31 40.32 1.24
C LEU A 358 20.38 39.24 1.45
N LYS A 359 20.89 39.10 2.68
CA LYS A 359 21.87 38.08 3.04
C LYS A 359 21.26 36.68 3.05
N ALA A 360 20.03 36.51 3.54
CA ALA A 360 19.32 35.25 3.49
C ALA A 360 19.09 34.81 2.04
N ALA A 361 18.59 35.72 1.20
CA ALA A 361 18.43 35.48 -0.23
C ALA A 361 19.76 35.13 -0.94
N HIS A 362 20.86 35.83 -0.59
CA HIS A 362 22.19 35.51 -1.13
C HIS A 362 22.74 34.16 -0.62
N MET A 363 22.47 33.79 0.64
CA MET A 363 22.87 32.50 1.18
C MET A 363 22.11 31.36 0.52
N ASP A 364 20.84 31.55 0.18
CA ASP A 364 20.06 30.57 -0.55
C ASP A 364 20.56 30.45 -2.00
N TYR A 365 20.88 31.57 -2.67
CA TYR A 365 21.58 31.57 -3.96
C TYR A 365 22.95 30.86 -3.93
N SER A 366 23.74 31.05 -2.86
CA SER A 366 25.06 30.42 -2.70
C SER A 366 24.95 28.90 -2.49
N LYS A 367 23.88 28.42 -1.86
CA LYS A 367 23.61 26.98 -1.71
C LYS A 367 23.17 26.34 -3.03
N GLU A 368 22.49 27.10 -3.89
CA GLU A 368 22.06 26.65 -5.23
C GLU A 368 23.22 26.65 -6.25
N THR A 369 24.27 27.45 -6.04
CA THR A 369 25.42 27.60 -6.95
C THR A 369 26.64 26.72 -6.62
N ASP A 370 26.70 26.08 -5.44
CA ASP A 370 27.78 25.14 -5.06
C ASP A 370 27.80 23.84 -5.94
N GLU A 371 26.86 23.69 -6.88
CA GLU A 371 26.83 22.62 -7.88
C GLU A 371 27.59 22.95 -9.19
N GLN A 372 28.08 24.20 -9.39
CA GLN A 372 29.00 24.56 -10.49
C GLN A 372 30.00 25.68 -10.08
N PRO A 373 31.32 25.51 -10.28
CA PRO A 373 32.32 26.47 -9.80
C PRO A 373 32.48 27.65 -10.77
N GLU A 374 31.59 28.64 -10.69
CA GLU A 374 31.87 29.99 -11.17
C GLU A 374 31.88 30.97 -9.99
N GLU A 375 32.81 31.94 -10.02
CA GLU A 375 33.11 32.85 -8.91
C GLU A 375 31.86 33.63 -8.45
N VAL A 376 31.23 33.16 -7.36
CA VAL A 376 30.17 33.89 -6.65
C VAL A 376 30.80 35.16 -6.06
N PRO A 377 30.36 36.37 -6.46
CA PRO A 377 30.89 37.60 -5.89
C PRO A 377 30.60 37.64 -4.39
N SER A 378 31.58 38.07 -3.60
CA SER A 378 31.38 38.23 -2.15
C SER A 378 30.23 39.21 -1.88
N PHE A 379 29.35 38.86 -0.94
CA PHE A 379 28.20 39.68 -0.54
C PHE A 379 28.57 41.12 -0.11
N GLU A 380 29.83 41.38 0.23
CA GLU A 380 30.32 42.67 0.75
C GLU A 380 31.10 43.52 -0.26
N ALA A 381 31.06 43.20 -1.56
CA ALA A 381 31.77 43.97 -2.60
C ALA A 381 31.11 45.30 -2.99
#